data_AF-A0A8D2QE85-F1
#
_entry.id   AF-A0A8D2QE85-F1
#
_cell.length_a   1.000
_cell.length_b   1.000
_cell.length_c   1.000
_cell.angle_alpha   90.00
_cell.angle_beta   90.00
_cell.angle_gamma   90.00
#
_symmetry.space_group_name_H-M   'P 1'
#
loop_
_entity.id
_entity.type
_entity.pdbx_description
1 polymer ?
#
loop_
_entity_poly.entity_id
_entity_poly.type
_entity_poly.pdbx_seq_one_letter_code
_entity_poly.pdbx_strand_id
1 'polypeptide(L)' 'LGRTLRHLKNADKFLERTKRANSFLEELKQGNIERECIEERCSKEEAREAFEDQEKTVSMN' A
#
# COMPACT_ATOMS: atom_id res chain seq x y z
N LEU A 1 35.58 21.09 -13.33
CA LEU A 1 35.60 20.96 -11.86
C LEU A 1 34.18 20.80 -11.35
N GLY A 2 33.91 19.79 -10.52
CA GLY A 2 32.62 19.66 -9.82
C GLY A 2 32.16 18.22 -9.73
N ARG A 3 32.57 17.54 -8.66
CA ARG A 3 32.51 16.10 -8.44
C ARG A 3 31.07 15.57 -8.38
N THR A 4 30.93 14.34 -8.88
CA THR A 4 29.82 13.40 -8.69
C THR A 4 29.33 13.33 -7.23
N LEU A 5 28.16 13.90 -6.95
CA LEU A 5 27.31 13.53 -5.81
C LEU A 5 26.38 12.39 -6.26
N ARG A 6 26.93 11.17 -6.35
CA ARG A 6 26.16 9.95 -6.69
C ARG A 6 26.17 8.91 -5.56
N HIS A 7 26.42 9.35 -4.34
CA HIS A 7 26.31 8.53 -3.14
C HIS A 7 25.36 9.23 -2.17
N LEU A 8 24.51 8.43 -1.51
CA LEU A 8 23.44 8.82 -0.56
C LEU A 8 22.02 9.02 -1.14
N LYS A 9 21.52 8.08 -1.94
CA LYS A 9 20.05 7.88 -2.08
C LYS A 9 19.60 6.40 -2.16
N ASN A 10 20.45 5.48 -1.71
CA ASN A 10 20.17 4.04 -1.82
C ASN A 10 20.47 3.28 -0.52
N ALA A 11 20.23 3.88 0.65
CA ALA A 11 20.42 3.17 1.93
C ALA A 11 19.12 2.52 2.45
N ASP A 12 17.94 2.94 1.97
CA ASP A 12 16.64 2.40 2.43
C ASP A 12 15.92 1.51 1.40
N LYS A 13 16.49 1.35 0.20
CA LYS A 13 15.86 0.59 -0.91
C LYS A 13 15.89 -0.93 -0.75
N PHE A 14 16.50 -1.43 0.32
CA PHE A 14 16.52 -2.87 0.59
C PHE A 14 15.24 -3.36 1.28
N LEU A 15 14.52 -2.46 1.97
CA LEU A 15 13.24 -2.74 2.63
C LEU A 15 12.04 -2.06 1.97
N GLU A 16 12.24 -1.34 0.85
CA GLU A 16 11.14 -0.74 0.10
C GLU A 16 10.34 -1.87 -0.58
N ARG A 17 9.32 -2.37 0.13
CA ARG A 17 8.40 -3.37 -0.38
C ARG A 17 7.83 -2.81 -1.68
N THR A 18 8.07 -3.49 -2.79
CA THR A 18 7.52 -3.06 -4.07
C THR A 18 6.00 -2.99 -3.93
N LYS A 19 5.45 -1.76 -3.99
CA LYS A 19 4.00 -1.52 -4.00
C LYS A 19 3.40 -2.34 -5.14
N ARG A 20 2.48 -3.24 -4.82
CA ARG A 20 1.88 -4.21 -5.76
C ARG A 20 0.39 -3.98 -5.93
N ALA A 21 -0.02 -2.72 -5.98
CA ALA A 21 -1.39 -2.33 -6.27
C ALA A 21 -1.90 -2.99 -7.56
N ASN A 22 -3.15 -3.44 -7.54
CA ASN A 22 -3.84 -4.10 -8.64
C ASN A 22 -3.15 -5.38 -9.14
N SER A 23 -2.60 -6.18 -8.23
CA SER A 23 -2.07 -7.51 -8.61
C SER A 23 -3.19 -8.47 -9.01
N PHE A 24 -2.94 -9.40 -9.95
CA PHE A 24 -3.94 -10.29 -10.58
C PHE A 24 -4.93 -11.00 -9.62
N LEU A 25 -4.59 -11.17 -8.34
CA LEU A 25 -5.42 -11.82 -7.31
C LEU A 25 -5.51 -10.99 -6.01
N GLU A 26 -5.29 -9.69 -6.09
CA GLU A 26 -5.31 -8.80 -4.93
C GLU A 26 -6.71 -8.67 -4.31
N GLU A 27 -7.73 -8.55 -5.16
CA GLU A 27 -9.16 -8.50 -4.81
C GLU A 27 -9.67 -9.73 -4.03
N LEU A 28 -8.91 -10.84 -4.01
CA LEU A 28 -9.26 -12.01 -3.18
C LEU A 28 -8.90 -11.82 -1.70
N LYS A 29 -8.11 -10.80 -1.37
CA LYS A 29 -7.74 -10.47 0.01
C LYS A 29 -8.77 -9.52 0.61
N GLN A 30 -8.91 -9.56 1.93
CA GLN A 30 -9.72 -8.58 2.67
C GLN A 30 -9.17 -7.17 2.43
N GLY A 31 -10.05 -6.22 2.10
CA GLY A 31 -9.70 -4.80 1.94
C GLY A 31 -8.98 -4.23 3.16
N ASN A 32 -7.97 -3.38 2.95
CA ASN A 32 -7.19 -2.80 4.04
C ASN A 32 -6.70 -1.39 3.68
N ILE A 33 -7.17 -0.38 4.41
CA ILE A 33 -6.84 1.03 4.17
C ILE A 33 -5.34 1.32 4.27
N GLU A 34 -4.65 0.78 5.27
CA GLU A 34 -3.20 1.00 5.44
C GLU A 34 -2.44 0.45 4.23
N ARG A 35 -2.78 -0.76 3.79
CA ARG A 35 -2.11 -1.39 2.64
C ARG A 35 -2.46 -0.73 1.32
N GLU A 36 -3.74 -0.58 1.01
CA GLU A 36 -4.21 -0.22 -0.34
C GLU A 36 -4.17 1.29 -0.59
N CYS A 37 -4.43 2.12 0.42
CA CYS A 37 -4.59 3.57 0.27
C CYS A 37 -3.49 4.42 0.92
N ILE A 38 -2.76 3.91 1.93
CA ILE A 38 -1.64 4.62 2.57
C ILE A 38 -0.31 4.13 2.00
N GLU A 39 -0.07 2.82 2.03
CA GLU A 39 1.10 2.19 1.45
C GLU A 39 1.00 2.13 -0.08
N GLU A 40 -0.19 2.03 -0.66
CA GLU A 40 -0.41 1.96 -2.11
C GLU A 40 -1.34 3.07 -2.62
N ARG A 41 -1.59 3.09 -3.94
CA ARG A 41 -2.55 4.04 -4.54
C ARG A 41 -3.82 3.27 -4.88
N CYS A 42 -4.87 3.49 -4.10
CA CYS A 42 -6.17 2.88 -4.31
C CYS A 42 -7.10 3.72 -5.20
N SER A 43 -8.08 3.04 -5.77
CA SER A 43 -9.29 3.57 -6.39
C SER A 43 -10.34 3.92 -5.32
N LYS A 44 -11.40 4.62 -5.75
CA LYS A 44 -12.52 4.94 -4.86
C LYS A 44 -13.26 3.67 -4.38
N GLU A 45 -13.28 2.62 -5.20
CA GLU A 45 -13.98 1.38 -4.89
C GLU A 45 -13.24 0.57 -3.82
N GLU A 46 -11.94 0.37 -3.98
CA GLU A 46 -11.08 -0.27 -2.96
C GLU A 46 -11.16 0.45 -1.60
N ALA A 47 -11.17 1.80 -1.61
CA ALA A 47 -11.36 2.56 -0.38
C ALA A 47 -12.72 2.27 0.28
N ARG A 48 -13.81 2.21 -0.51
CA ARG A 48 -15.17 1.90 -0.01
C ARG A 48 -15.21 0.52 0.63
N GLU A 49 -14.67 -0.49 -0.06
CA GLU A 49 -14.65 -1.87 0.41
C GLU A 49 -13.88 -2.03 1.72
N ALA A 50 -12.73 -1.37 1.86
CA ALA A 50 -11.93 -1.43 3.07
C ALA A 50 -12.62 -0.79 4.29
N PHE A 51 -13.49 0.21 4.12
CA PHE A 51 -14.29 0.78 5.22
C PHE A 51 -15.48 -0.10 5.60
N GLU A 52 -16.19 -0.67 4.63
CA GLU A 52 -17.33 -1.57 4.89
C GLU A 52 -16.90 -2.85 5.62
N ASP A 53 -15.67 -3.29 5.39
CA ASP A 53 -15.10 -4.46 6.06
C ASP A 53 -14.66 -4.16 7.51
N GLN A 54 -14.08 -2.99 7.75
CA GLN A 54 -13.76 -2.53 9.10
C GLN A 54 -15.01 -2.45 9.98
N GLU A 55 -16.13 -1.92 9.47
CA GLU A 55 -17.40 -1.89 10.21
C GLU A 55 -17.91 -3.30 10.58
N LYS A 56 -17.77 -4.28 9.68
CA LYS A 56 -18.11 -5.68 9.96
C LYS A 56 -17.24 -6.28 11.06
N THR A 57 -15.97 -5.89 11.13
CA THR A 57 -15.01 -6.39 12.12
C THR A 57 -15.34 -5.90 13.54
N VAL A 58 -15.74 -4.63 13.71
CA VAL A 58 -16.13 -4.08 15.02
C VAL A 58 -17.49 -4.58 15.51
N SER A 59 -18.35 -5.03 14.59
CA SER A 59 -19.71 -5.50 14.88
C SER A 59 -19.81 -6.97 15.29
N MET A 60 -18.69 -7.70 15.34
CA MET A 60 -18.61 -9.12 15.75
C MET A 60 -18.35 -9.30 17.25
N ASN A 61 -18.83 -8.38 18.10
CA ASN A 61 -18.80 -8.50 19.56
C ASN A 61 -20.21 -8.68 20.15
#